data_AF-A4RQG6-F1
#
_entry.id   AF-A4RQG6-F1
#
_cell.length_a   1.000
_cell.length_b   1.000
_cell.length_c   1.000
_cell.angle_alpha   90.00
_cell.angle_beta   90.00
_cell.angle_gamma   90.00
#
_symmetry.space_group_name_H-M   'P 1'
#
loop_
_entity.id
_entity.type
_entity.pdbx_description
1 polymer ?
#
loop_
_entity_poly.entity_id
_entity_poly.type
_entity_poly.pdbx_seq_one_letter_code
_entity_poly.pdbx_strand_id
1 'polypeptide(L)'
;MALAARRAPPRALVAPRARARLARASVRASRAPAVDDDARFGRRRDALALGDVVEVRLVRRPGASAGDAATAVGEISDFVTNSSFHADGIKVRLKSGEIGRVTRARWDDEDDEDEVHEDEDEYEDEDEDEDEDARQTSSSAATTSNGGERAGEALRTAYVSGVSKSSSAADVKALASGLPGVKNVRVPVRGGSHMGYMFIECADGDGMRGVIEALHGREFHGKALVAERAKEDPKPKKKKPKTDAASAKLKTKKTKTRAELEAEAAARRILDARAQMEADALLELERAKRRRERELEVRERELEVQRALDLDRERRARNLLERRAAAAQARAERARAAADARESALSAARALGDVRIDPSWRPRADALRETLARLRVDADDGRPSRS
;
A
#
# COMPACT_ATOMS: atom_id res chain seq x y z
N MET A 1 -10.82 58.60 60.13
CA MET A 1 -9.59 57.97 59.60
C MET A 1 -9.97 56.72 58.82
N ALA A 2 -9.21 56.45 57.76
CA ALA A 2 -9.21 55.28 56.88
C ALA A 2 -10.29 55.23 55.77
N LEU A 3 -9.81 55.60 54.57
CA LEU A 3 -10.32 55.25 53.25
C LEU A 3 -10.55 53.73 53.12
N ALA A 4 -11.66 53.33 52.52
CA ALA A 4 -11.77 52.04 51.86
C ALA A 4 -12.33 52.24 50.45
N ALA A 5 -11.47 51.93 49.48
CA ALA A 5 -11.63 52.20 48.07
C ALA A 5 -12.79 51.40 47.45
N ARG A 6 -13.62 52.12 46.69
CA ARG A 6 -14.61 51.55 45.77
C ARG A 6 -13.88 50.87 44.62
N ARG A 7 -13.97 49.54 44.56
CA ARG A 7 -13.45 48.74 43.44
C ARG A 7 -14.54 48.63 42.37
N ALA A 8 -14.30 49.27 41.22
CA ALA A 8 -15.16 49.21 40.04
C ALA A 8 -15.14 47.80 39.41
N PRO A 9 -16.24 47.34 38.78
CA PRO A 9 -16.26 46.10 38.02
C PRO A 9 -15.54 46.25 36.66
N PRO A 10 -14.85 45.21 36.16
CA PRO A 10 -14.17 45.28 34.87
C PRO A 10 -15.16 45.27 33.70
N ARG A 11 -14.85 46.12 32.72
CA ARG A 11 -15.52 46.31 31.43
C ARG A 11 -15.71 44.99 30.68
N ALA A 12 -16.94 44.77 30.20
CA ALA A 12 -17.29 43.73 29.25
C ALA A 12 -16.48 43.90 27.94
N LEU A 13 -15.68 42.89 27.61
CA LEU A 13 -15.06 42.75 26.30
C LEU A 13 -16.11 42.24 25.31
N VAL A 14 -16.28 43.03 24.26
CA VAL A 14 -17.15 42.78 23.11
C VAL A 14 -16.62 41.58 22.32
N ALA A 15 -17.40 40.50 22.27
CA ALA A 15 -17.13 39.37 21.39
C ALA A 15 -17.47 39.72 19.92
N PRO A 16 -16.63 39.37 18.94
CA PRO A 16 -16.94 39.59 17.53
C PRO A 16 -18.05 38.64 17.07
N ARG A 17 -19.11 39.24 16.51
CA ARG A 17 -20.25 38.57 15.86
C ARG A 17 -19.77 37.68 14.70
N ALA A 18 -19.87 36.37 14.86
CA ALA A 18 -19.75 35.42 13.75
C ALA A 18 -20.92 35.65 12.77
N ARG A 19 -20.60 36.04 11.53
CA ARG A 19 -21.56 36.11 10.44
C ARG A 19 -21.96 34.69 10.05
N ALA A 20 -23.18 34.29 10.38
CA ALA A 20 -23.83 33.12 9.79
C ALA A 20 -24.01 33.36 8.28
N ARG A 21 -23.16 32.72 7.47
CA ARG A 21 -23.43 32.56 6.03
C ARG A 21 -24.46 31.45 5.89
N LEU A 22 -25.68 31.83 5.54
CA LEU A 22 -26.66 30.95 4.91
C LEU A 22 -26.05 30.39 3.62
N ALA A 23 -25.55 29.16 3.66
CA ALA A 23 -25.35 28.37 2.46
C ALA A 23 -26.73 27.88 2.01
N ARG A 24 -27.22 28.43 0.90
CA ARG A 24 -28.38 27.90 0.18
C ARG A 24 -28.08 26.44 -0.16
N ALA A 25 -28.88 25.53 0.40
CA ALA A 25 -28.94 24.15 -0.05
C ALA A 25 -29.45 24.17 -1.50
N SER A 26 -28.54 23.98 -2.46
CA SER A 26 -28.94 23.58 -3.81
C SER A 26 -29.49 22.16 -3.68
N VAL A 27 -30.78 22.00 -3.95
CA VAL A 27 -31.40 20.69 -4.18
C VAL A 27 -30.72 20.09 -5.40
N ARG A 28 -29.65 19.33 -5.19
CA ARG A 28 -29.10 18.44 -6.18
C ARG A 28 -29.94 17.18 -6.07
N ALA A 29 -30.92 17.06 -6.96
CA ALA A 29 -31.67 15.84 -7.16
C ALA A 29 -30.65 14.69 -7.27
N SER A 30 -30.69 13.79 -6.30
CA SER A 30 -29.93 12.55 -6.28
C SER A 30 -30.42 11.70 -7.44
N ARG A 31 -29.71 11.77 -8.57
CA ARG A 31 -29.81 10.79 -9.64
C ARG A 31 -29.20 9.50 -9.11
N ALA A 32 -29.94 8.40 -9.22
CA ALA A 32 -29.54 7.03 -8.88
C ALA A 32 -28.15 6.69 -9.49
N PRO A 33 -27.40 5.73 -8.92
CA PRO A 33 -26.13 5.30 -9.51
C PRO A 33 -26.37 4.91 -10.97
N ALA A 34 -25.68 5.57 -11.89
CA ALA A 34 -25.66 5.16 -13.28
C ALA A 34 -25.01 3.77 -13.29
N VAL A 35 -25.82 2.76 -13.60
CA VAL A 35 -25.30 1.50 -14.14
C VAL A 35 -24.41 1.91 -15.32
N ASP A 36 -23.15 1.49 -15.34
CA ASP A 36 -22.20 1.83 -16.41
C ASP A 36 -22.64 1.17 -17.73
N ASP A 37 -23.63 1.78 -18.38
CA ASP A 37 -24.19 1.33 -19.66
C ASP A 37 -23.08 1.18 -20.71
N ASP A 38 -22.03 2.00 -20.63
CA ASP A 38 -20.88 1.95 -21.54
C ASP A 38 -20.08 0.64 -21.44
N ALA A 39 -20.02 0.01 -20.27
CA ALA A 39 -19.41 -1.32 -20.10
C ALA A 39 -20.31 -2.39 -20.72
N ARG A 40 -21.63 -2.30 -20.51
CA ARG A 40 -22.62 -3.22 -21.09
C ARG A 40 -22.64 -3.22 -22.61
N PHE A 41 -22.44 -2.06 -23.22
CA PHE A 41 -22.41 -1.89 -24.69
C PHE A 41 -20.99 -2.00 -25.27
N GLY A 42 -19.99 -2.42 -24.49
CA GLY A 42 -18.61 -2.62 -24.98
C GLY A 42 -17.98 -1.39 -25.63
N ARG A 43 -18.35 -0.19 -25.14
CA ARG A 43 -17.87 1.08 -25.70
C ARG A 43 -16.49 1.45 -25.21
N ARG A 44 -16.06 0.89 -24.08
CA ARG A 44 -14.72 1.08 -23.56
C ARG A 44 -13.88 -0.19 -23.70
N ARG A 45 -12.59 0.01 -23.95
CA ARG A 45 -11.62 -1.07 -24.15
C ARG A 45 -11.25 -1.80 -22.86
N ASP A 46 -11.22 -1.07 -21.74
CA ASP A 46 -10.94 -1.58 -20.39
C ASP A 46 -12.03 -2.51 -19.86
N ALA A 47 -13.25 -2.38 -20.38
CA ALA A 47 -14.39 -3.23 -20.04
C ALA A 47 -14.46 -4.55 -20.84
N LEU A 48 -13.46 -4.84 -21.69
CA LEU A 48 -13.43 -6.01 -22.57
C LEU A 48 -12.06 -6.70 -22.53
N ALA A 49 -12.04 -8.00 -22.27
CA ALA A 49 -10.86 -8.84 -22.26
C ALA A 49 -10.80 -9.77 -23.49
N LEU A 50 -9.60 -10.30 -23.79
CA LEU A 50 -9.48 -11.40 -24.74
C LEU A 50 -10.17 -12.63 -24.15
N GLY A 51 -10.93 -13.35 -24.96
CA GLY A 51 -11.74 -14.49 -24.50
C GLY A 51 -13.18 -14.15 -24.09
N ASP A 52 -13.52 -12.87 -23.88
CA ASP A 52 -14.89 -12.49 -23.50
C ASP A 52 -15.91 -12.86 -24.58
N VAL A 53 -17.05 -13.42 -24.16
CA VAL A 53 -18.17 -13.71 -25.05
C VAL A 53 -18.98 -12.44 -25.28
N VAL A 54 -18.94 -11.93 -26.51
CA VAL A 54 -19.59 -10.67 -26.88
C VAL A 54 -20.47 -10.81 -28.11
N GLU A 55 -21.52 -10.00 -28.16
CA GLU A 55 -22.30 -9.78 -29.37
C GLU A 55 -21.68 -8.63 -30.16
N VAL A 56 -21.33 -8.89 -31.41
CA VAL A 56 -20.75 -7.91 -32.33
C VAL A 56 -21.65 -7.67 -33.53
N ARG A 57 -21.73 -6.41 -33.94
CA ARG A 57 -22.28 -6.03 -35.23
C ARG A 57 -21.20 -6.18 -36.30
N LEU A 58 -21.39 -7.12 -37.22
CA LEU A 58 -20.42 -7.43 -38.26
C LEU A 58 -20.21 -6.25 -39.21
N VAL A 59 -18.95 -5.90 -39.45
CA VAL A 59 -18.59 -4.89 -40.45
C VAL A 59 -18.55 -5.59 -41.82
N ARG A 60 -19.62 -5.43 -42.61
CA ARG A 60 -19.75 -6.08 -43.93
C ARG A 60 -18.56 -5.79 -44.85
N ARG A 61 -18.15 -6.79 -45.64
CA ARG A 61 -17.29 -6.62 -46.83
C ARG A 61 -18.07 -5.79 -47.87
N PRO A 62 -17.42 -4.85 -48.60
CA PRO A 62 -18.11 -4.05 -49.62
C PRO A 62 -18.70 -4.95 -50.70
N GLY A 63 -20.04 -4.98 -50.81
CA GLY A 63 -20.78 -5.75 -51.84
C GLY A 63 -22.04 -6.50 -51.41
N ALA A 64 -22.37 -6.59 -50.11
CA ALA A 64 -23.56 -7.32 -49.63
C ALA A 64 -24.79 -6.40 -49.43
N SER A 65 -25.94 -6.80 -50.00
CA SER A 65 -27.21 -6.04 -50.06
C SER A 65 -27.77 -5.63 -48.70
N ALA A 66 -28.21 -4.37 -48.59
CA ALA A 66 -28.78 -3.75 -47.40
C ALA A 66 -30.09 -4.46 -46.95
N GLY A 67 -30.18 -4.79 -45.66
CA GLY A 67 -31.33 -5.50 -45.08
C GLY A 67 -31.18 -5.59 -43.57
N ASP A 68 -30.41 -6.54 -43.07
CA ASP A 68 -30.23 -6.71 -41.62
C ASP A 68 -28.76 -6.63 -41.22
N ALA A 69 -28.46 -5.85 -40.17
CA ALA A 69 -27.15 -5.83 -39.57
C ALA A 69 -26.89 -7.21 -38.95
N ALA A 70 -26.13 -8.06 -39.65
CA ALA A 70 -25.77 -9.37 -39.13
C ALA A 70 -25.01 -9.19 -37.81
N THR A 71 -25.60 -9.66 -36.73
CA THR A 71 -24.95 -9.78 -35.43
C THR A 71 -24.36 -11.19 -35.31
N ALA A 72 -23.21 -11.27 -34.66
CA ALA A 72 -22.56 -12.52 -34.34
C ALA A 72 -22.20 -12.52 -32.85
N VAL A 73 -22.33 -13.68 -32.21
CA VAL A 73 -21.91 -13.88 -30.82
C VAL A 73 -20.69 -14.79 -30.82
N GLY A 74 -19.65 -14.39 -30.12
CA GLY A 74 -18.46 -15.24 -29.99
C GLY A 74 -17.41 -14.63 -29.06
N GLU A 75 -16.36 -15.40 -28.82
CA GLU A 75 -15.25 -14.99 -27.97
C GLU A 75 -14.30 -14.05 -28.71
N ILE A 76 -13.85 -12.99 -28.03
CA ILE A 76 -12.88 -12.05 -28.58
C ILE A 76 -11.53 -12.74 -28.77
N SER A 77 -11.05 -12.81 -30.01
CA SER A 77 -9.70 -13.28 -30.32
C SER A 77 -8.66 -12.16 -30.34
N ASP A 78 -9.06 -10.97 -30.80
CA ASP A 78 -8.14 -9.85 -31.00
C ASP A 78 -8.89 -8.51 -31.08
N PHE A 79 -8.23 -7.41 -30.72
CA PHE A 79 -8.77 -6.06 -30.80
C PHE A 79 -8.26 -5.37 -32.05
N VAL A 80 -9.19 -5.09 -32.98
CA VAL A 80 -8.86 -4.49 -34.28
C VAL A 80 -8.56 -2.99 -34.15
N THR A 81 -8.94 -2.36 -33.03
CA THR A 81 -8.69 -0.94 -32.76
C THR A 81 -8.11 -0.75 -31.36
N ASN A 82 -7.04 0.05 -31.25
CA ASN A 82 -6.42 0.42 -29.97
C ASN A 82 -7.08 1.63 -29.28
N SER A 83 -8.27 2.04 -29.72
CA SER A 83 -8.97 3.17 -29.10
C SER A 83 -9.52 2.76 -27.73
N SER A 84 -9.34 3.60 -26.72
CA SER A 84 -9.88 3.35 -25.38
C SER A 84 -11.40 3.47 -25.32
N PHE A 85 -12.01 4.25 -26.22
CA PHE A 85 -13.45 4.47 -26.26
C PHE A 85 -13.99 4.65 -27.69
N HIS A 86 -15.12 4.02 -27.99
CA HIS A 86 -15.82 4.20 -29.25
C HIS A 86 -17.35 4.23 -29.05
N ALA A 87 -18.02 5.21 -29.66
CA ALA A 87 -19.46 5.43 -29.51
C ALA A 87 -20.32 4.23 -29.93
N ASP A 88 -19.94 3.58 -31.03
CA ASP A 88 -20.61 2.38 -31.56
C ASP A 88 -20.02 1.05 -31.06
N GLY A 89 -19.14 1.08 -30.05
CA GLY A 89 -18.45 -0.11 -29.56
C GLY A 89 -17.05 -0.31 -30.13
N ILE A 90 -16.19 -0.92 -29.32
CA ILE A 90 -14.81 -1.28 -29.70
C ILE A 90 -14.85 -2.32 -30.81
N LYS A 91 -13.95 -2.19 -31.80
CA LYS A 91 -13.89 -3.12 -32.92
C LYS A 91 -13.02 -4.32 -32.55
N VAL A 92 -13.59 -5.51 -32.65
CA VAL A 92 -12.95 -6.77 -32.24
C VAL A 92 -13.06 -7.81 -33.34
N ARG A 93 -12.15 -8.79 -33.30
CA ARG A 93 -12.22 -10.02 -34.08
C ARG A 93 -12.64 -11.14 -33.15
N LEU A 94 -13.57 -11.97 -33.59
CA LEU A 94 -13.99 -13.16 -32.87
C LEU A 94 -13.10 -14.35 -33.21
N LYS A 95 -13.06 -15.39 -32.36
CA LYS A 95 -12.42 -16.68 -32.66
C LYS A 95 -12.95 -17.34 -33.94
N SER A 96 -14.20 -17.05 -34.33
CA SER A 96 -14.78 -17.46 -35.62
C SER A 96 -14.12 -16.79 -36.84
N GLY A 97 -13.23 -15.81 -36.63
CA GLY A 97 -12.55 -15.03 -37.67
C GLY A 97 -13.33 -13.80 -38.14
N GLU A 98 -14.56 -13.62 -37.66
CA GLU A 98 -15.42 -12.49 -38.01
C GLU A 98 -14.98 -11.20 -37.31
N ILE A 99 -15.18 -10.05 -37.96
CA ILE A 99 -14.79 -8.74 -37.43
C ILE A 99 -16.02 -7.86 -37.29
N GLY A 100 -16.24 -7.34 -36.09
CA GLY A 100 -17.41 -6.53 -35.76
C GLY A 100 -17.12 -5.46 -34.71
N ARG A 101 -18.10 -4.59 -34.47
CA ARG A 101 -18.11 -3.66 -33.34
C ARG A 101 -18.96 -4.25 -32.22
N VAL A 102 -18.44 -4.27 -31.00
CA VAL A 102 -19.17 -4.83 -29.85
C VAL A 102 -20.45 -4.01 -29.62
N THR A 103 -21.59 -4.69 -29.62
CA THR A 103 -22.89 -4.09 -29.32
C THR A 103 -23.42 -4.51 -27.97
N ARG A 104 -22.98 -5.64 -27.42
CA ARG A 104 -23.33 -6.09 -26.07
C ARG A 104 -22.25 -7.00 -25.51
N ALA A 105 -21.76 -6.69 -24.32
CA ALA A 105 -21.02 -7.66 -23.51
C ALA A 105 -22.04 -8.55 -22.77
N ARG A 106 -21.94 -9.87 -22.90
CA ARG A 106 -22.80 -10.78 -22.14
C ARG A 106 -22.30 -10.79 -20.69
N TRP A 107 -23.05 -10.18 -19.80
CA TRP A 107 -22.91 -10.39 -18.35
C TRP A 107 -23.93 -11.45 -17.97
N ASP A 108 -23.49 -12.52 -17.31
CA ASP A 108 -24.34 -13.56 -16.74
C ASP A 108 -25.37 -12.93 -15.79
N ASP A 109 -26.63 -12.98 -16.19
CA ASP A 109 -27.77 -13.03 -15.29
C ASP A 109 -28.26 -14.48 -15.39
N GLU A 110 -27.72 -15.38 -14.57
CA GLU A 110 -28.41 -16.56 -14.02
C GLU A 110 -27.52 -17.21 -12.95
N ASP A 111 -28.13 -17.42 -11.77
CA ASP A 111 -27.59 -18.14 -10.62
C ASP A 111 -27.16 -19.58 -10.99
N ASP A 112 -25.95 -19.99 -10.59
CA ASP A 112 -25.55 -21.37 -10.29
C ASP A 112 -24.41 -21.25 -9.26
N GLU A 113 -24.70 -21.42 -7.97
CA GLU A 113 -24.55 -22.67 -7.21
C GLU A 113 -23.17 -23.33 -7.37
N ASP A 114 -22.34 -23.15 -6.34
CA ASP A 114 -21.25 -24.02 -5.85
C ASP A 114 -20.58 -24.97 -6.86
N GLU A 115 -19.50 -24.52 -7.52
CA GLU A 115 -18.44 -25.43 -7.92
C GLU A 115 -17.07 -24.78 -7.72
N VAL A 116 -16.41 -25.19 -6.63
CA VAL A 116 -15.04 -24.80 -6.30
C VAL A 116 -14.12 -25.53 -7.27
N HIS A 117 -13.82 -24.91 -8.41
CA HIS A 117 -12.74 -25.35 -9.30
C HIS A 117 -11.41 -24.89 -8.68
N GLU A 118 -10.72 -25.84 -8.02
CA GLU A 118 -9.29 -25.74 -7.77
C GLU A 118 -8.57 -25.93 -9.10
N ASP A 119 -8.19 -24.85 -9.76
CA ASP A 119 -7.23 -24.91 -10.87
C ASP A 119 -5.94 -24.17 -10.50
N GLU A 120 -4.86 -24.90 -10.74
CA GLU A 120 -3.47 -24.52 -10.62
C GLU A 120 -3.15 -23.44 -11.67
N ASP A 121 -2.95 -22.20 -11.23
CA ASP A 121 -2.37 -21.17 -12.09
C ASP A 121 -0.85 -21.13 -11.90
N GLU A 122 -0.19 -21.82 -12.82
CA GLU A 122 1.19 -21.67 -13.25
C GLU A 122 1.41 -20.24 -13.78
N TYR A 123 1.98 -19.36 -12.95
CA TYR A 123 2.44 -18.04 -13.39
C TYR A 123 3.88 -18.16 -13.91
N GLU A 124 4.04 -18.36 -15.22
CA GLU A 124 5.15 -17.76 -15.96
C GLU A 124 4.84 -16.26 -16.06
N ASP A 125 5.60 -15.42 -15.34
CA ASP A 125 5.56 -13.98 -15.56
C ASP A 125 6.97 -13.46 -15.85
N GLU A 126 7.03 -12.76 -16.97
CA GLU A 126 8.20 -12.20 -17.63
C GLU A 126 8.69 -10.96 -16.87
N ASP A 127 9.97 -10.95 -16.52
CA ASP A 127 10.66 -9.80 -15.90
C ASP A 127 10.73 -8.62 -16.90
N GLU A 128 9.81 -7.65 -16.79
CA GLU A 128 10.01 -6.28 -17.31
C GLU A 128 10.56 -5.38 -16.20
N ASP A 129 11.86 -5.13 -16.26
CA ASP A 129 12.58 -4.16 -15.43
C ASP A 129 12.11 -2.71 -15.71
N GLU A 130 11.24 -2.16 -14.86
CA GLU A 130 11.10 -0.70 -14.72
C GLU A 130 11.46 -0.25 -13.30
N ASP A 131 12.69 0.28 -13.19
CA ASP A 131 13.21 0.99 -12.03
C ASP A 131 12.40 2.27 -11.76
N GLU A 132 11.51 2.28 -10.76
CA GLU A 132 11.09 3.53 -10.10
C GLU A 132 11.30 3.52 -8.58
N ASP A 133 12.18 4.43 -8.17
CA ASP A 133 12.55 4.81 -6.81
C ASP A 133 11.33 5.12 -5.91
N ALA A 134 11.09 4.31 -4.87
CA ALA A 134 10.30 4.73 -3.72
C ALA A 134 10.88 4.22 -2.39
N ARG A 135 11.49 5.15 -1.66
CA ARG A 135 12.08 4.95 -0.33
C ARG A 135 11.01 5.06 0.76
N GLN A 136 10.83 4.01 1.55
CA GLN A 136 10.39 4.09 2.96
C GLN A 136 11.17 3.03 3.75
N THR A 137 12.22 3.43 4.47
CA THR A 137 12.21 3.65 5.93
C THR A 137 11.69 2.45 6.72
N SER A 138 12.58 1.56 7.14
CA SER A 138 12.50 0.99 8.49
C SER A 138 13.88 0.54 8.95
N SER A 139 14.16 0.99 10.16
CA SER A 139 15.30 0.69 11.00
C SER A 139 15.48 -0.81 11.25
N SER A 140 16.68 -1.31 11.02
CA SER A 140 17.17 -2.50 11.71
C SER A 140 18.65 -2.30 12.01
N ALA A 141 18.91 -2.01 13.28
CA ALA A 141 20.22 -2.04 13.88
C ALA A 141 20.74 -3.48 13.82
N ALA A 142 21.72 -3.73 12.97
CA ALA A 142 22.46 -4.99 12.95
C ALA A 142 23.95 -4.69 13.13
N THR A 143 24.36 -4.75 14.39
CA THR A 143 25.74 -4.89 14.83
C THR A 143 26.40 -6.05 14.09
N THR A 144 27.30 -5.75 13.15
CA THR A 144 28.28 -6.71 12.65
C THR A 144 29.66 -6.07 12.69
N SER A 145 30.32 -6.31 13.82
CA SER A 145 31.75 -6.16 13.99
C SER A 145 32.46 -7.17 13.09
N ASN A 146 33.12 -6.69 12.02
CA ASN A 146 34.42 -7.22 11.59
C ASN A 146 35.01 -6.37 10.46
N GLY A 147 36.22 -5.86 10.68
CA GLY A 147 36.93 -5.04 9.70
C GLY A 147 38.32 -4.63 10.14
N GLY A 148 39.20 -5.62 10.30
CA GLY A 148 40.64 -5.49 10.04
C GLY A 148 41.46 -4.61 10.99
N GLU A 149 41.96 -5.21 12.06
CA GLU A 149 43.13 -4.70 12.77
C GLU A 149 44.33 -4.63 11.80
N ARG A 150 44.69 -3.41 11.41
CA ARG A 150 46.05 -3.08 10.98
C ARG A 150 46.55 -1.98 11.89
N ALA A 151 47.41 -2.36 12.83
CA ALA A 151 48.02 -1.48 13.80
C ALA A 151 48.73 -0.29 13.13
N GLY A 152 48.52 0.93 13.67
CA GLY A 152 49.55 1.95 13.57
C GLY A 152 49.17 3.43 13.50
N GLU A 153 47.91 3.86 13.50
CA GLU A 153 47.57 5.27 13.79
C GLU A 153 46.08 5.34 14.17
N ALA A 154 45.74 5.99 15.29
CA ALA A 154 44.34 6.19 15.64
C ALA A 154 43.70 6.99 14.51
N LEU A 155 42.76 6.40 13.77
CA LEU A 155 41.99 7.08 12.72
C LEU A 155 41.38 8.34 13.34
N ARG A 156 41.95 9.50 13.01
CA ARG A 156 41.50 10.82 13.49
C ARG A 156 40.47 11.41 12.54
N THR A 157 40.05 10.67 11.52
CA THR A 157 39.15 11.15 10.47
C THR A 157 37.74 10.59 10.65
N ALA A 158 36.75 11.49 10.76
CA ALA A 158 35.34 11.14 10.65
C ALA A 158 34.88 11.19 9.19
N TYR A 159 34.09 10.21 8.79
CA TYR A 159 33.37 10.18 7.51
C TYR A 159 31.94 10.61 7.76
N VAL A 160 31.47 11.64 7.04
CA VAL A 160 30.09 12.11 7.15
C VAL A 160 29.40 11.95 5.80
N SER A 161 28.34 11.16 5.77
CA SER A 161 27.47 10.93 4.61
C SER A 161 26.08 11.50 4.83
N GLY A 162 25.27 11.56 3.78
CA GLY A 162 23.91 12.13 3.85
C GLY A 162 23.84 13.64 3.63
N VAL A 163 24.95 14.28 3.20
CA VAL A 163 24.96 15.70 2.87
C VAL A 163 24.15 15.93 1.59
N SER A 164 23.14 16.82 1.62
CA SER A 164 22.34 17.11 0.44
C SER A 164 23.21 17.72 -0.68
N LYS A 165 23.08 17.20 -1.91
CA LYS A 165 23.76 17.72 -3.11
C LYS A 165 23.31 19.14 -3.51
N SER A 166 22.19 19.61 -2.95
CA SER A 166 21.66 20.96 -3.18
C SER A 166 22.36 22.06 -2.37
N SER A 167 23.11 21.69 -1.32
CA SER A 167 23.85 22.65 -0.49
C SER A 167 25.13 23.12 -1.18
N SER A 168 25.63 24.32 -0.89
CA SER A 168 26.94 24.70 -1.43
C SER A 168 28.07 24.00 -0.68
N ALA A 169 29.18 23.70 -1.36
CA ALA A 169 30.35 23.12 -0.70
C ALA A 169 30.93 24.03 0.42
N ALA A 170 30.66 25.34 0.35
CA ALA A 170 31.04 26.31 1.38
C ALA A 170 30.20 26.14 2.66
N ASP A 171 28.89 25.98 2.53
CA ASP A 171 27.97 25.81 3.68
C ASP A 171 28.24 24.49 4.41
N VAL A 172 28.50 23.43 3.65
CA VAL A 172 28.86 22.11 4.19
C VAL A 172 30.19 22.19 4.96
N LYS A 173 31.15 22.96 4.44
CA LYS A 173 32.44 23.17 5.11
C LYS A 173 32.29 24.00 6.38
N ALA A 174 31.44 25.04 6.35
CA ALA A 174 31.15 25.90 7.50
C ALA A 174 30.50 25.14 8.66
N LEU A 175 29.58 24.21 8.36
CA LEU A 175 28.94 23.33 9.33
C LEU A 175 29.96 22.50 10.12
N ALA A 176 30.93 21.92 9.40
CA ALA A 176 31.94 21.05 9.99
C ALA A 176 33.08 21.83 10.67
N SER A 177 33.45 23.02 10.17
CA SER A 177 34.51 23.84 10.76
C SER A 177 34.14 24.52 12.07
N GLY A 178 32.85 24.60 12.40
CA GLY A 178 32.35 25.20 13.65
C GLY A 178 32.43 24.30 14.88
N LEU A 179 32.84 23.03 14.73
CA LEU A 179 32.89 22.07 15.82
C LEU A 179 34.28 22.04 16.49
N PRO A 180 34.36 21.86 17.83
CA PRO A 180 35.62 21.82 18.54
C PRO A 180 36.44 20.58 18.13
N GLY A 181 37.72 20.79 17.82
CA GLY A 181 38.65 19.69 17.50
C GLY A 181 38.73 19.32 16.02
N VAL A 182 38.15 20.08 15.10
CA VAL A 182 38.33 19.91 13.65
C VAL A 182 39.61 20.59 13.16
N LYS A 183 40.52 19.84 12.53
CA LYS A 183 41.74 20.35 11.89
C LYS A 183 41.49 20.71 10.42
N ASN A 184 40.84 19.82 9.68
CA ASN A 184 40.62 20.00 8.25
C ASN A 184 39.31 19.36 7.82
N VAL A 185 38.65 19.97 6.83
CA VAL A 185 37.42 19.46 6.24
C VAL A 185 37.65 19.33 4.75
N ARG A 186 37.58 18.09 4.26
CA ARG A 186 37.70 17.75 2.86
C ARG A 186 36.35 17.31 2.31
N VAL A 187 35.87 18.07 1.33
CA VAL A 187 34.64 17.77 0.59
C VAL A 187 35.03 17.35 -0.83
N PRO A 188 34.92 16.07 -1.20
CA PRO A 188 35.12 15.63 -2.58
C PRO A 188 34.08 16.25 -3.52
N VAL A 189 34.56 16.90 -4.58
CA VAL A 189 33.75 17.57 -5.61
C VAL A 189 33.98 16.87 -6.95
N ARG A 190 32.90 16.55 -7.67
CA ARG A 190 32.94 15.99 -9.03
C ARG A 190 31.89 16.71 -9.88
N GLY A 191 32.33 17.31 -10.98
CA GLY A 191 31.42 18.03 -11.89
C GLY A 191 30.86 19.34 -11.33
N GLY A 192 31.59 20.03 -10.44
CA GLY A 192 31.18 21.32 -9.87
C GLY A 192 30.30 21.24 -8.61
N SER A 193 29.80 20.05 -8.26
CA SER A 193 29.04 19.80 -7.01
C SER A 193 29.74 18.77 -6.11
N HIS A 194 29.53 18.86 -4.81
CA HIS A 194 30.04 17.89 -3.83
C HIS A 194 29.31 16.54 -3.94
N MET A 195 30.01 15.45 -3.64
CA MET A 195 29.50 14.10 -3.85
C MET A 195 28.54 13.58 -2.76
N GLY A 196 28.06 14.47 -1.89
CA GLY A 196 27.11 14.13 -0.81
C GLY A 196 27.75 13.52 0.45
N TYR A 197 29.08 13.59 0.55
CA TYR A 197 29.83 13.17 1.73
C TYR A 197 31.07 14.05 1.95
N MET A 198 31.62 14.02 3.16
CA MET A 198 32.81 14.76 3.56
C MET A 198 33.67 13.97 4.54
N PHE A 199 34.96 14.31 4.57
CA PHE A 199 35.92 13.81 5.54
C PHE A 199 36.33 14.95 6.47
N ILE A 200 36.26 14.71 7.77
CA ILE A 200 36.62 15.66 8.81
C ILE A 200 37.83 15.08 9.54
N GLU A 201 38.97 15.71 9.37
CA GLU A 201 40.20 15.38 10.10
C GLU A 201 40.16 16.09 11.44
N CYS A 202 40.20 15.35 12.54
CA CYS A 202 40.16 15.86 13.90
C CYS A 202 41.56 15.92 14.53
N ALA A 203 41.70 16.76 15.55
CA ALA A 203 42.95 16.88 16.29
C ALA A 203 43.29 15.61 17.08
N ASP A 204 42.26 15.07 17.74
CA ASP A 204 42.32 13.96 18.68
C ASP A 204 41.19 12.96 18.41
N GLY A 205 41.37 11.72 18.87
CA GLY A 205 40.33 10.69 18.79
C GLY A 205 39.08 11.01 19.62
N ASP A 206 39.23 11.79 20.70
CA ASP A 206 38.13 12.35 21.49
C ASP A 206 37.36 13.43 20.71
N GLY A 207 38.07 14.31 20.01
CA GLY A 207 37.46 15.30 19.11
C GLY A 207 36.65 14.63 18.00
N MET A 208 37.16 13.53 17.42
CA MET A 208 36.42 12.76 16.42
C MET A 208 35.12 12.16 16.97
N ARG A 209 35.14 11.63 18.21
CA ARG A 209 33.91 11.10 18.85
C ARG A 209 32.88 12.20 19.08
N GLY A 210 33.29 13.35 19.58
CA GLY A 210 32.40 14.50 19.77
C GLY A 210 31.81 15.03 18.45
N VAL A 211 32.59 15.01 17.37
CA VAL A 211 32.09 15.37 16.03
C VAL A 211 31.08 14.36 15.50
N ILE A 212 31.32 13.06 15.70
CA ILE A 212 30.37 12.00 15.31
C ILE A 212 29.07 12.17 16.08
N GLU A 213 29.11 12.36 17.39
CA GLU A 213 27.91 12.54 18.22
C GLU A 213 27.12 13.81 17.84
N ALA A 214 27.81 14.92 17.54
CA ALA A 214 27.16 16.18 17.18
C ALA A 214 26.54 16.20 15.77
N LEU A 215 27.07 15.40 14.84
CA LEU A 215 26.63 15.38 13.44
C LEU A 215 25.74 14.17 13.11
N HIS A 216 25.89 13.05 13.80
CA HIS A 216 25.09 11.86 13.53
C HIS A 216 23.63 12.09 13.93
N GLY A 217 22.70 11.88 12.99
CA GLY A 217 21.27 12.11 13.18
C GLY A 217 20.82 13.57 13.07
N ARG A 218 21.74 14.53 12.85
CA ARG A 218 21.37 15.93 12.62
C ARG A 218 20.79 16.10 11.21
N GLU A 219 19.65 16.75 11.11
CA GLU A 219 19.04 17.06 9.82
C GLU A 219 19.74 18.24 9.13
N PHE A 220 20.15 18.03 7.88
CA PHE A 220 20.75 19.04 7.02
C PHE A 220 20.04 19.03 5.66
N HIS A 221 19.29 20.11 5.37
CA HIS A 221 18.46 20.26 4.17
C HIS A 221 17.53 19.06 3.89
N GLY A 222 16.81 18.60 4.91
CA GLY A 222 15.82 17.52 4.79
C GLY A 222 16.42 16.11 4.70
N LYS A 223 17.73 15.94 4.96
CA LYS A 223 18.39 14.63 5.08
C LYS A 223 19.13 14.53 6.40
N ALA A 224 18.99 13.40 7.09
CA ALA A 224 19.79 13.12 8.28
C ALA A 224 21.25 12.83 7.88
N LEU A 225 22.18 13.49 8.57
CA LEU A 225 23.60 13.24 8.43
C LEU A 225 23.97 11.94 9.16
N VAL A 226 24.80 11.13 8.51
CA VAL A 226 25.34 9.89 9.08
C VAL A 226 26.85 10.06 9.22
N ALA A 227 27.29 10.30 10.46
CA ALA A 227 28.71 10.38 10.81
C ALA A 227 29.21 9.03 11.32
N GLU A 228 30.32 8.55 10.77
CA GLU A 228 30.98 7.28 11.10
C GLU A 228 32.49 7.46 11.18
N ARG A 229 33.19 6.48 11.75
CA ARG A 229 34.67 6.44 11.68
C ARG A 229 35.10 6.11 10.25
N ALA A 230 36.03 6.88 9.70
CA ALA A 230 36.51 6.61 8.35
C ALA A 230 37.26 5.26 8.31
N LYS A 231 36.94 4.41 7.33
CA LYS A 231 37.60 3.10 7.12
C LYS A 231 39.04 3.25 6.60
N GLU A 232 39.34 4.34 5.90
CA GLU A 232 40.69 4.71 5.48
C GLU A 232 40.88 6.22 5.63
N ASP A 233 42.01 6.64 6.19
CA ASP A 233 42.42 8.04 6.10
C ASP A 233 42.66 8.40 4.62
N PRO A 234 42.10 9.51 4.12
CA PRO A 234 42.18 9.84 2.72
C PRO A 234 43.65 10.08 2.34
N LYS A 235 44.24 9.14 1.59
CA LYS A 235 45.66 9.16 1.17
C LYS A 235 46.04 10.57 0.70
N PRO A 236 47.03 11.22 1.33
CA PRO A 236 47.58 12.46 0.79
C PRO A 236 48.11 12.15 -0.61
N LYS A 237 47.91 13.06 -1.57
CA LYS A 237 48.44 12.90 -2.94
C LYS A 237 49.95 12.67 -2.84
N LYS A 238 50.39 11.42 -3.05
CA LYS A 238 51.81 11.04 -2.99
C LYS A 238 52.58 11.80 -4.07
N LYS A 239 53.55 12.64 -3.68
CA LYS A 239 54.65 13.03 -4.57
C LYS A 239 55.40 11.75 -4.94
N LYS A 240 55.59 11.49 -6.24
CA LYS A 240 56.25 10.26 -6.74
C LYS A 240 57.67 10.13 -6.16
N PRO A 241 58.03 9.07 -5.43
CA PRO A 241 59.43 8.77 -5.14
C PRO A 241 60.08 8.16 -6.39
N LYS A 242 61.28 8.64 -6.71
CA LYS A 242 62.16 8.09 -7.74
C LYS A 242 62.59 6.67 -7.34
N THR A 243 62.61 5.80 -8.34
CA THR A 243 63.15 4.44 -8.29
C THR A 243 64.66 4.48 -8.09
N ASP A 244 65.16 3.83 -7.05
CA ASP A 244 66.55 3.38 -7.00
C ASP A 244 66.60 1.86 -6.89
N ALA A 245 67.38 1.29 -7.81
CA ALA A 245 67.59 -0.12 -7.99
C ALA A 245 68.51 -0.68 -6.90
N ALA A 246 68.11 -1.80 -6.29
CA ALA A 246 69.05 -2.69 -5.61
C ALA A 246 68.44 -4.10 -5.49
N SER A 247 68.93 -5.03 -6.30
CA SER A 247 69.00 -6.44 -5.88
C SER A 247 70.11 -7.15 -6.64
N ALA A 248 71.29 -7.17 -6.02
CA ALA A 248 72.37 -8.07 -6.36
C ALA A 248 72.36 -9.25 -5.39
N LYS A 249 72.49 -10.45 -5.97
CA LYS A 249 72.93 -11.73 -5.39
C LYS A 249 71.86 -12.59 -4.70
N LEU A 250 71.45 -13.64 -5.42
CA LEU A 250 71.32 -14.98 -4.85
C LEU A 250 71.76 -16.02 -5.90
N LYS A 251 72.91 -16.67 -5.68
CA LYS A 251 73.42 -17.77 -6.49
C LYS A 251 72.99 -19.11 -5.88
N THR A 252 72.68 -20.03 -6.80
CA THR A 252 72.54 -21.51 -6.70
C THR A 252 71.12 -22.02 -6.93
N LYS A 253 70.68 -21.96 -8.19
CA LYS A 253 69.61 -22.80 -8.71
C LYS A 253 70.15 -23.65 -9.84
N LYS A 254 70.02 -24.97 -9.68
CA LYS A 254 70.11 -25.99 -10.73
C LYS A 254 69.36 -25.47 -11.95
N THR A 255 70.07 -25.22 -13.04
CA THR A 255 69.53 -24.68 -14.29
C THR A 255 68.59 -25.73 -14.89
N LYS A 256 67.29 -25.62 -14.56
CA LYS A 256 66.23 -26.34 -15.27
C LYS A 256 66.33 -25.99 -16.75
N THR A 257 66.15 -26.99 -17.60
CA THR A 257 66.16 -26.77 -19.05
C THR A 257 64.95 -25.90 -19.43
N ARG A 258 65.04 -25.17 -20.54
CA ARG A 258 63.96 -24.29 -21.03
C ARG A 258 62.64 -25.07 -21.19
N ALA A 259 62.71 -26.32 -21.64
CA ALA A 259 61.56 -27.22 -21.77
C ALA A 259 60.93 -27.58 -20.42
N GLU A 260 61.72 -27.82 -19.37
CA GLU A 260 61.20 -28.08 -18.02
C GLU A 260 60.54 -26.84 -17.39
N LEU A 261 61.08 -25.64 -17.65
CA LEU A 261 60.48 -24.39 -17.20
C LEU A 261 59.16 -24.09 -17.91
N GLU A 262 59.07 -24.42 -19.21
CA GLU A 262 57.86 -24.25 -19.99
C GLU A 262 56.79 -25.28 -19.61
N ALA A 263 57.17 -26.53 -19.34
CA ALA A 263 56.27 -27.55 -18.80
C ALA A 263 55.78 -27.21 -17.38
N GLU A 264 56.63 -26.67 -16.51
CA GLU A 264 56.22 -26.20 -15.18
C GLU A 264 55.29 -24.98 -15.27
N ALA A 265 55.55 -24.05 -16.20
CA ALA A 265 54.66 -22.92 -16.44
C ALA A 265 53.30 -23.35 -17.02
N ALA A 266 53.28 -24.34 -17.92
CA ALA A 266 52.06 -24.93 -18.44
C ALA A 266 51.27 -25.65 -17.34
N ALA A 267 51.93 -26.44 -16.47
CA ALA A 267 51.29 -27.09 -15.33
C ALA A 267 50.71 -26.08 -14.33
N ARG A 268 51.41 -24.98 -14.05
CA ARG A 268 50.90 -23.89 -13.21
C ARG A 268 49.68 -23.21 -13.83
N ARG A 269 49.68 -22.96 -15.14
CA ARG A 269 48.51 -22.39 -15.84
C ARG A 269 47.28 -23.29 -15.74
N ILE A 270 47.47 -24.61 -15.83
CA ILE A 270 46.36 -25.58 -15.68
C ILE A 270 45.82 -25.56 -14.24
N LEU A 271 46.70 -25.52 -13.24
CA LEU A 271 46.30 -25.42 -11.83
C LEU A 271 45.59 -24.09 -11.52
N ASP A 272 46.14 -22.98 -12.01
CA ASP A 272 45.54 -21.65 -11.83
C ASP A 272 44.18 -21.56 -12.53
N ALA A 273 44.04 -22.13 -13.73
CA ALA A 273 42.76 -22.20 -14.44
C ALA A 273 41.72 -23.05 -13.68
N ARG A 274 42.13 -24.18 -13.11
CA ARG A 274 41.26 -25.00 -12.26
C ARG A 274 40.85 -24.27 -10.98
N ALA A 275 41.78 -23.59 -10.33
CA ALA A 275 41.49 -22.80 -9.14
C ALA A 275 40.53 -21.64 -9.45
N GLN A 276 40.63 -21.02 -10.63
CA GLN A 276 39.69 -19.99 -11.09
C GLN A 276 38.29 -20.59 -11.32
N MET A 277 38.18 -21.72 -12.03
CA MET A 277 36.89 -22.38 -12.23
C MET A 277 36.24 -22.82 -10.91
N GLU A 278 37.02 -23.34 -9.97
CA GLU A 278 36.52 -23.72 -8.64
C GLU A 278 36.06 -22.48 -7.83
N ALA A 279 36.77 -21.35 -7.94
CA ALA A 279 36.38 -20.11 -7.29
C ALA A 279 35.08 -19.51 -7.88
N ASP A 280 34.95 -19.54 -9.21
CA ASP A 280 33.76 -19.06 -9.90
C ASP A 280 32.53 -19.92 -9.57
N ALA A 281 32.70 -21.25 -9.49
CA ALA A 281 31.63 -22.18 -9.10
C ALA A 281 31.16 -21.95 -7.64
N LEU A 282 32.08 -21.65 -6.71
CA LEU A 282 31.71 -21.32 -5.34
C LEU A 282 30.96 -19.99 -5.25
N LEU A 283 31.39 -18.98 -6.02
CA LEU A 283 30.74 -17.68 -6.06
C LEU A 283 29.35 -17.76 -6.69
N GLU A 284 29.18 -18.60 -7.70
CA GLU A 284 27.88 -18.92 -8.30
C GLU A 284 26.95 -19.62 -7.30
N LEU A 285 27.45 -20.61 -6.55
CA LEU A 285 26.68 -21.25 -5.47
C LEU A 285 26.28 -20.26 -4.36
N GLU A 286 27.14 -19.32 -3.99
CA GLU A 286 26.81 -18.28 -3.02
C GLU A 286 25.72 -17.34 -3.56
N ARG A 287 25.81 -16.94 -4.84
CA ARG A 287 24.76 -16.14 -5.49
C ARG A 287 23.44 -16.89 -5.56
N ALA A 288 23.45 -18.18 -5.91
CA ALA A 288 22.26 -19.02 -5.95
C ALA A 288 21.62 -19.17 -4.56
N LYS A 289 22.42 -19.33 -3.50
CA LYS A 289 21.91 -19.34 -2.12
C LYS A 289 21.24 -18.02 -1.75
N ARG A 290 21.84 -16.88 -2.09
CA ARG A 290 21.24 -15.56 -1.85
C ARG A 290 19.95 -15.33 -2.64
N ARG A 291 19.84 -15.85 -3.86
CA ARG A 291 18.59 -15.79 -4.65
C ARG A 291 17.48 -16.59 -3.95
N ARG A 292 17.76 -17.85 -3.58
CA ARG A 292 16.83 -18.69 -2.83
C ARG A 292 16.43 -18.09 -1.48
N GLU A 293 17.37 -17.47 -0.78
CA GLU A 293 17.07 -16.79 0.49
C GLU A 293 16.11 -15.62 0.29
N ARG A 294 16.29 -14.80 -0.77
CA ARG A 294 15.37 -13.72 -1.12
C ARG A 294 14.00 -14.23 -1.55
N GLU A 295 13.95 -15.29 -2.36
CA GLU A 295 12.71 -15.95 -2.77
C GLU A 295 11.92 -16.46 -1.55
N LEU A 296 12.62 -17.08 -0.60
CA LEU A 296 12.01 -17.52 0.67
C LEU A 296 11.52 -16.34 1.51
N GLU A 297 12.30 -15.24 1.58
CA GLU A 297 11.90 -14.03 2.31
C GLU A 297 10.65 -13.37 1.67
N VAL A 298 10.58 -13.31 0.35
CA VAL A 298 9.38 -12.81 -0.37
C VAL A 298 8.19 -13.69 -0.06
N ARG A 299 8.34 -15.02 -0.16
CA ARG A 299 7.27 -15.98 0.15
C ARG A 299 6.83 -15.89 1.61
N GLU A 300 7.75 -15.67 2.54
CA GLU A 300 7.42 -15.47 3.95
C GLU A 300 6.59 -14.20 4.16
N ARG A 301 6.97 -13.09 3.51
CA ARG A 301 6.20 -11.83 3.56
C ARG A 301 4.81 -11.98 2.94
N GLU A 302 4.67 -12.70 1.84
CA GLU A 302 3.36 -12.99 1.24
C GLU A 302 2.47 -13.79 2.19
N LEU A 303 3.02 -14.82 2.85
CA LEU A 303 2.30 -15.60 3.85
C LEU A 303 1.92 -14.75 5.08
N GLU A 304 2.76 -13.82 5.51
CA GLU A 304 2.43 -12.87 6.57
C GLU A 304 1.27 -11.95 6.18
N VAL A 305 1.28 -11.42 4.95
CA VAL A 305 0.19 -10.60 4.42
C VAL A 305 -1.11 -11.40 4.35
N GLN A 306 -1.06 -12.65 3.85
CA GLN A 306 -2.23 -13.53 3.82
C GLN A 306 -2.80 -13.78 5.23
N ARG A 307 -1.94 -14.13 6.20
CA ARG A 307 -2.35 -14.31 7.59
C ARG A 307 -2.97 -13.05 8.19
N ALA A 308 -2.44 -11.87 7.87
CA ALA A 308 -2.99 -10.61 8.34
C ALA A 308 -4.41 -10.36 7.75
N LEU A 309 -4.59 -10.63 6.47
CA LEU A 309 -5.91 -10.51 5.81
C LEU A 309 -6.93 -11.49 6.41
N ASP A 310 -6.52 -12.72 6.70
CA ASP A 310 -7.41 -13.72 7.30
C ASP A 310 -7.80 -13.35 8.74
N LEU A 311 -6.84 -12.86 9.55
CA LEU A 311 -7.14 -12.34 10.88
C LEU A 311 -8.11 -11.15 10.83
N ASP A 312 -7.99 -10.28 9.83
CA ASP A 312 -8.92 -9.17 9.63
C ASP A 312 -10.31 -9.65 9.19
N ARG A 313 -10.40 -10.66 8.33
CA ARG A 313 -11.67 -11.31 7.96
C ARG A 313 -12.33 -11.94 9.18
N GLU A 314 -11.58 -12.68 10.00
CA GLU A 314 -12.07 -13.27 11.24
C GLU A 314 -12.56 -12.21 12.23
N ARG A 315 -11.82 -11.11 12.40
CA ARG A 315 -12.24 -9.97 13.24
C ARG A 315 -13.55 -9.37 12.74
N ARG A 316 -13.70 -9.15 11.43
CA ARG A 316 -14.93 -8.63 10.83
C ARG A 316 -16.11 -9.59 11.03
N ALA A 317 -15.90 -10.88 10.81
CA ALA A 317 -16.91 -11.92 11.02
C ALA A 317 -17.35 -11.99 12.48
N ARG A 318 -16.39 -11.98 13.42
CA ARG A 318 -16.66 -11.96 14.85
C ARG A 318 -17.45 -10.72 15.26
N ASN A 319 -17.05 -9.53 14.81
CA ASN A 319 -17.77 -8.29 15.09
C ASN A 319 -19.21 -8.32 14.55
N LEU A 320 -19.43 -8.93 13.38
CA LEU A 320 -20.77 -9.10 12.81
C LEU A 320 -21.62 -10.04 13.67
N LEU A 321 -21.04 -11.17 14.11
CA LEU A 321 -21.72 -12.13 14.97
C LEU A 321 -22.05 -11.54 16.34
N GLU A 322 -21.11 -10.81 16.96
CA GLU A 322 -21.34 -10.11 18.22
C GLU A 322 -22.47 -9.06 18.09
N ARG A 323 -22.49 -8.29 17.00
CA ARG A 323 -23.60 -7.36 16.71
C ARG A 323 -24.94 -8.07 16.52
N ARG A 324 -24.96 -9.21 15.81
CA ARG A 324 -26.17 -10.02 15.63
C ARG A 324 -26.66 -10.61 16.95
N ALA A 325 -25.75 -11.11 17.78
CA ALA A 325 -26.05 -11.64 19.11
C ALA A 325 -26.61 -10.54 20.03
N ALA A 326 -25.99 -9.37 20.08
CA ALA A 326 -26.47 -8.23 20.86
C ALA A 326 -27.86 -7.76 20.38
N ALA A 327 -28.09 -7.70 19.06
CA ALA A 327 -29.39 -7.36 18.51
C ALA A 327 -30.46 -8.42 18.85
N ALA A 328 -30.11 -9.70 18.83
CA ALA A 328 -31.01 -10.78 19.22
C ALA A 328 -31.35 -10.72 20.72
N GLN A 329 -30.36 -10.46 21.58
CA GLN A 329 -30.55 -10.26 23.02
C GLN A 329 -31.47 -9.06 23.29
N ALA A 330 -31.21 -7.91 22.66
CA ALA A 330 -32.06 -6.73 22.81
C ALA A 330 -33.50 -6.96 22.34
N ARG A 331 -33.71 -7.76 21.28
CA ARG A 331 -35.07 -8.17 20.85
C ARG A 331 -35.73 -9.07 21.87
N ALA A 332 -34.99 -10.04 22.43
CA ALA A 332 -35.51 -10.93 23.46
C ALA A 332 -35.88 -10.18 24.74
N GLU A 333 -35.06 -9.22 25.17
CA GLU A 333 -35.34 -8.36 26.33
C GLU A 333 -36.58 -7.49 26.11
N ARG A 334 -36.72 -6.88 24.94
CA ARG A 334 -37.95 -6.12 24.60
C ARG A 334 -39.18 -7.01 24.57
N ALA A 335 -39.06 -8.23 24.06
CA ALA A 335 -40.17 -9.19 24.05
C ALA A 335 -40.57 -9.61 25.47
N ARG A 336 -39.59 -9.86 26.36
CA ARG A 336 -39.83 -10.15 27.78
C ARG A 336 -40.49 -8.97 28.48
N ALA A 337 -39.95 -7.76 28.34
CA ALA A 337 -40.54 -6.55 28.93
C ALA A 337 -41.98 -6.30 28.42
N ALA A 338 -42.25 -6.57 27.14
CA ALA A 338 -43.60 -6.47 26.59
C ALA A 338 -44.55 -7.55 27.15
N ALA A 339 -44.06 -8.77 27.40
CA ALA A 339 -44.82 -9.83 28.05
C ALA A 339 -45.14 -9.47 29.51
N ASP A 340 -44.14 -9.01 30.27
CA ASP A 340 -44.29 -8.59 31.67
C ASP A 340 -45.27 -7.40 31.79
N ALA A 341 -45.21 -6.45 30.86
CA ALA A 341 -46.14 -5.33 30.80
C ALA A 341 -47.58 -5.79 30.50
N ARG A 342 -47.77 -6.77 29.62
CA ARG A 342 -49.08 -7.38 29.33
C ARG A 342 -49.62 -8.12 30.55
N GLU A 343 -48.78 -8.90 31.23
CA GLU A 343 -49.17 -9.63 32.44
C GLU A 343 -49.53 -8.65 33.57
N SER A 344 -48.75 -7.58 33.75
CA SER A 344 -49.03 -6.51 34.71
C SER A 344 -50.36 -5.81 34.40
N ALA A 345 -50.64 -5.53 33.12
CA ALA A 345 -51.90 -4.94 32.70
C ALA A 345 -53.09 -5.89 32.93
N LEU A 346 -52.94 -7.19 32.65
CA LEU A 346 -53.96 -8.20 32.94
C LEU A 346 -54.19 -8.35 34.45
N SER A 347 -53.14 -8.32 35.26
CA SER A 347 -53.23 -8.34 36.72
C SER A 347 -53.95 -7.11 37.26
N ALA A 348 -53.62 -5.91 36.77
CA ALA A 348 -54.31 -4.67 37.13
C ALA A 348 -55.79 -4.69 36.71
N ALA A 349 -56.10 -5.22 35.53
CA ALA A 349 -57.49 -5.39 35.08
C ALA A 349 -58.27 -6.37 35.99
N ARG A 350 -57.65 -7.49 36.39
CA ARG A 350 -58.23 -8.43 37.37
C ARG A 350 -58.45 -7.77 38.73
N ALA A 351 -57.54 -6.91 39.16
CA ALA A 351 -57.64 -6.19 40.44
C ALA A 351 -58.78 -5.16 40.48
N LEU A 352 -59.13 -4.55 39.35
CA LEU A 352 -60.30 -3.67 39.25
C LEU A 352 -61.63 -4.42 39.44
N GLY A 353 -61.64 -5.75 39.26
CA GLY A 353 -62.84 -6.59 39.37
C GLY A 353 -63.83 -6.40 38.21
N ASP A 354 -64.91 -7.19 38.24
CA ASP A 354 -65.95 -7.08 37.21
C ASP A 354 -66.68 -5.73 37.30
N VAL A 355 -66.77 -5.05 36.16
CA VAL A 355 -67.56 -3.81 36.03
C VAL A 355 -69.04 -4.15 36.23
N ARG A 356 -69.55 -3.89 37.44
CA ARG A 356 -71.00 -3.97 37.71
C ARG A 356 -71.68 -2.77 37.07
N ILE A 357 -72.25 -2.99 35.88
CA ILE A 357 -73.15 -2.02 35.24
C ILE A 357 -74.41 -1.94 36.09
N ASP A 358 -74.72 -0.74 36.57
CA ASP A 358 -75.97 -0.48 37.28
C ASP A 358 -77.16 -0.91 36.39
N PRO A 359 -78.12 -1.69 36.92
CA PRO A 359 -79.25 -2.20 36.13
C PRO A 359 -80.02 -1.12 35.35
N SER A 360 -80.05 0.12 35.85
CA SER A 360 -80.69 1.26 35.18
C SER A 360 -80.05 1.63 33.83
N TRP A 361 -78.79 1.25 33.60
CA TRP A 361 -78.06 1.54 32.37
C TRP A 361 -78.20 0.47 31.30
N ARG A 362 -78.72 -0.73 31.63
CA ARG A 362 -78.86 -1.84 30.68
C ARG A 362 -79.63 -1.48 29.39
N PRO A 363 -80.79 -0.83 29.45
CA PRO A 363 -81.55 -0.49 28.24
C PRO A 363 -80.77 0.44 27.31
N ARG A 364 -80.02 1.39 27.88
CA ARG A 364 -79.20 2.34 27.13
C ARG A 364 -77.96 1.68 26.53
N ALA A 365 -77.36 0.74 27.25
CA ALA A 365 -76.24 -0.06 26.75
C ALA A 365 -76.66 -0.99 25.60
N ASP A 366 -77.84 -1.60 25.69
CA ASP A 366 -78.38 -2.47 24.63
C ASP A 366 -78.69 -1.67 23.35
N ALA A 367 -79.31 -0.49 23.48
CA ALA A 367 -79.53 0.41 22.34
C ALA A 367 -78.22 0.87 21.67
N LEU A 368 -77.18 1.12 22.46
CA LEU A 368 -75.84 1.43 21.96
C LEU A 368 -75.18 0.24 21.26
N ARG A 369 -75.37 -0.98 21.75
CA ARG A 369 -74.88 -2.20 21.07
C ARG A 369 -75.57 -2.41 19.75
N GLU A 370 -76.88 -2.19 19.69
CA GLU A 370 -77.65 -2.36 18.46
C GLU A 370 -77.26 -1.32 17.40
N THR A 371 -77.03 -0.06 17.80
CA THR A 371 -76.52 0.98 16.90
C THR A 371 -75.10 0.70 16.43
N LEU A 372 -74.22 0.22 17.31
CA LEU A 372 -72.88 -0.23 16.92
C LEU A 372 -72.91 -1.43 15.97
N ALA A 373 -73.81 -2.40 16.19
CA ALA A 373 -73.95 -3.55 15.32
C ALA A 373 -74.40 -3.11 13.92
N ARG A 374 -75.34 -2.17 13.81
CA ARG A 374 -75.75 -1.58 12.52
C ARG A 374 -74.57 -0.90 11.82
N LEU A 375 -73.83 -0.05 12.54
CA LEU A 375 -72.65 0.64 11.99
C LEU A 375 -71.50 -0.32 11.59
N ARG A 376 -71.39 -1.47 12.25
CA ARG A 376 -70.35 -2.46 11.97
C ARG A 376 -70.67 -3.28 10.71
N VAL A 377 -71.93 -3.58 10.48
CA VAL A 377 -72.42 -4.17 9.22
C VAL A 377 -72.10 -3.23 8.05
N ASP A 378 -72.34 -1.93 8.22
CA ASP A 378 -72.02 -0.92 7.19
C ASP A 378 -70.50 -0.77 6.91
N ALA A 379 -69.64 -1.13 7.87
CA ALA A 379 -68.19 -1.02 7.73
C ALA A 379 -67.53 -2.23 7.03
N ASP A 380 -68.14 -3.42 7.11
CA ASP A 380 -67.65 -4.64 6.45
C ASP A 380 -68.14 -4.76 4.99
N ASP A 381 -69.29 -4.18 4.64
CA ASP A 381 -69.83 -4.15 3.27
C ASP A 381 -69.07 -3.18 2.31
N GLY A 382 -68.12 -2.39 2.83
CA GLY A 382 -67.37 -1.37 2.08
C GLY A 382 -65.96 -1.76 1.64
N ARG A 383 -65.47 -2.99 1.89
CA ARG A 383 -64.13 -3.40 1.42
C ARG A 383 -64.19 -3.98 0.00
N PRO A 384 -63.60 -3.33 -1.02
CA PRO A 384 -63.44 -3.96 -2.32
C PRO A 384 -62.54 -5.18 -2.18
N SER A 385 -63.02 -6.34 -2.64
CA SER A 385 -62.23 -7.56 -2.76
C SER A 385 -61.02 -7.28 -3.65
N ARG A 386 -59.82 -7.26 -3.06
CA ARG A 386 -58.57 -7.24 -3.81
C ARG A 386 -58.37 -8.63 -4.41
N SER A 387 -58.77 -8.79 -5.67
CA SER A 387 -58.32 -9.84 -6.58
C SER A 387 -56.91 -9.59 -7.06
#